data_AF-A0A6L8U3W5-F1
#
_entry.id   AF-A0A6L8U3W5-F1
#
_cell.length_a   1.000
_cell.length_b   1.000
_cell.length_c   1.000
_cell.angle_alpha   90.00
_cell.angle_beta   90.00
_cell.angle_gamma   90.00
#
_symmetry.space_group_name_H-M   'P 1'
#
loop_
_entity.id
_entity.type
_entity.pdbx_description
1 polymer ?
#
loop_
_entity_poly.entity_id
_entity_poly.type
_entity_poly.pdbx_seq_one_letter_code
_entity_poly.pdbx_strand_id
1 'polypeptide(L)'
;MYFARLSSFVKSVDLLYHEATFDGSMEKLARKVMHSTTLDAAKTALKANAGTLMIGHFSARYDDVTSLVEEARTIFPSTIPAIDGNTYNIKELSAGKQP
;
A
#
# COMPACT_ATOMS: atom_id res chain seq x y z
N MET A 1 -7.31 9.12 -2.11
CA MET A 1 -7.02 10.54 -2.31
C MET A 1 -5.53 10.68 -2.06
N TYR A 2 -4.74 11.12 -3.03
CA TYR A 2 -3.31 11.29 -2.77
C TYR A 2 -3.08 12.47 -1.80
N PHE A 3 -2.83 12.17 -0.52
CA PHE A 3 -2.45 13.17 0.48
C PHE A 3 -0.93 13.27 0.55
N ALA A 4 -0.35 14.22 -0.17
CA ALA A 4 1.10 14.34 -0.31
C ALA A 4 1.87 14.46 1.02
N ARG A 5 1.23 14.99 2.07
CA ARG A 5 1.84 15.15 3.39
C ARG A 5 1.77 13.89 4.25
N LEU A 6 1.01 12.87 3.85
CA LEU A 6 0.83 11.62 4.61
C LEU A 6 2.18 10.99 4.95
N SER A 7 3.08 10.90 3.98
CA SER A 7 4.41 10.31 4.17
C SER A 7 5.24 11.00 5.25
N SER A 8 4.98 12.28 5.55
CA SER A 8 5.69 13.00 6.62
C SER A 8 5.28 12.58 8.02
N PHE A 9 4.08 12.03 8.18
CA PHE A 9 3.56 11.54 9.47
C PHE A 9 3.97 10.09 9.75
N VAL A 10 4.32 9.33 8.72
CA VAL A 10 4.64 7.88 8.81
C VAL A 10 6.07 7.57 8.38
N LYS A 11 7.00 8.52 8.61
CA LYS A 11 8.40 8.36 8.21
C LYS A 11 9.06 7.18 8.92
N SER A 12 9.84 6.43 8.16
CA SER A 12 10.71 5.36 8.64
C SER A 12 10.01 4.28 9.47
N VAL A 13 8.71 4.05 9.27
CA VAL A 13 7.98 2.95 9.90
C VAL A 13 8.46 1.59 9.38
N ASP A 14 8.36 0.55 10.20
CA ASP A 14 8.68 -0.83 9.80
C ASP A 14 7.66 -1.38 8.80
N LEU A 15 6.38 -1.16 9.10
CA LEU A 15 5.24 -1.55 8.27
C LEU A 15 4.30 -0.36 8.09
N LEU A 16 3.92 -0.07 6.84
CA LEU A 16 2.85 0.85 6.51
C LEU A 16 1.66 0.03 5.98
N TYR A 17 0.56 0.01 6.73
CA TYR A 17 -0.73 -0.40 6.18
C TYR A 17 -1.39 0.79 5.48
N HIS A 18 -1.79 0.63 4.22
CA HIS A 18 -2.44 1.69 3.45
C HIS A 18 -3.61 1.10 2.63
N GLU A 19 -4.73 1.80 2.57
CA GLU A 19 -5.82 1.41 1.68
C GLU A 19 -5.42 1.52 0.20
N ALA A 20 -5.83 0.55 -0.61
CA ALA A 20 -5.62 0.52 -2.05
C ALA A 20 -6.89 0.01 -2.72
N THR A 21 -7.99 0.74 -2.54
CA THR A 21 -9.32 0.31 -2.99
C THR A 21 -9.41 0.08 -4.48
N PHE A 22 -8.61 0.79 -5.28
CA PHE A 22 -8.56 0.63 -6.72
C PHE A 22 -7.13 0.51 -7.28
N ASP A 23 -7.01 -0.05 -8.48
CA ASP A 23 -5.80 0.03 -9.30
C ASP A 23 -5.54 1.47 -9.80
N GLY A 24 -4.38 1.68 -10.41
CA GLY A 24 -3.95 2.96 -10.96
C GLY A 24 -4.83 3.50 -12.09
N SER A 25 -5.52 2.65 -12.85
CA SER A 25 -6.39 3.06 -13.96
C SER A 25 -7.64 3.81 -13.48
N MET A 26 -8.02 3.62 -12.21
CA MET A 26 -9.23 4.17 -11.62
C MET A 26 -9.00 5.46 -10.81
N GLU A 27 -7.87 6.14 -10.97
CA GLU A 27 -7.49 7.33 -10.18
C GLU A 27 -8.62 8.39 -10.08
N LYS A 28 -9.32 8.65 -11.18
CA LYS A 28 -10.44 9.61 -11.21
C LYS A 28 -11.58 9.20 -10.29
N LEU A 29 -11.94 7.91 -10.29
CA LEU A 29 -12.98 7.38 -9.41
C LEU A 29 -12.50 7.42 -7.97
N ALA A 30 -11.29 6.91 -7.70
CA ALA A 30 -10.66 6.91 -6.38
C ALA A 30 -10.72 8.30 -5.74
N ARG A 31 -10.32 9.34 -6.49
CA ARG A 31 -10.40 10.74 -6.06
C ARG A 31 -11.83 11.19 -5.78
N LYS A 32 -12.79 10.87 -6.65
CA LYS A 32 -14.20 11.25 -6.51
C LYS A 32 -14.84 10.66 -5.25
N VAL A 33 -14.50 9.41 -4.92
CA VAL A 33 -15.02 8.71 -3.72
C VAL A 33 -14.06 8.76 -2.53
N MET A 34 -13.03 9.61 -2.60
CA MET A 34 -12.06 9.86 -1.53
C MET A 34 -11.20 8.65 -1.10
N HIS A 35 -11.09 7.64 -1.96
CA HIS A 35 -10.23 6.45 -1.78
C HIS A 35 -8.92 6.55 -2.56
N SER A 36 -7.95 5.71 -2.22
CA SER A 36 -6.61 5.69 -2.81
C SER A 36 -6.42 4.55 -3.80
N THR A 37 -5.47 4.76 -4.72
CA THR A 37 -5.02 3.69 -5.62
C THR A 37 -3.84 2.92 -5.04
N THR A 38 -3.57 1.73 -5.57
CA THR A 38 -2.31 0.98 -5.41
C THR A 38 -1.07 1.85 -5.62
N LEU A 39 -1.07 2.68 -6.67
CA LEU A 39 0.03 3.59 -6.99
C LEU A 39 0.18 4.70 -5.94
N ASP A 40 -0.92 5.20 -5.38
CA ASP A 40 -0.88 6.18 -4.29
C ASP A 40 -0.28 5.60 -3.01
N ALA A 41 -0.69 4.38 -2.66
CA ALA A 41 -0.16 3.64 -1.51
C ALA A 41 1.35 3.40 -1.66
N ALA A 42 1.78 2.91 -2.83
CA ALA A 42 3.18 2.63 -3.13
C ALA A 42 4.05 3.91 -3.12
N LYS A 43 3.57 5.01 -3.71
CA LYS A 43 4.26 6.31 -3.65
C LYS A 43 4.38 6.82 -2.22
N THR A 44 3.37 6.60 -1.39
CA THR A 44 3.38 7.01 0.02
C THR A 44 4.42 6.22 0.80
N ALA A 45 4.46 4.89 0.64
CA ALA A 45 5.45 4.02 1.27
C ALA A 45 6.89 4.40 0.88
N LEU A 46 7.13 4.61 -0.41
CA LEU A 46 8.43 5.03 -0.94
C LEU A 46 8.87 6.37 -0.34
N LYS A 47 8.00 7.39 -0.35
CA LYS A 47 8.30 8.71 0.22
C LYS A 47 8.47 8.68 1.74
N ALA A 48 7.83 7.74 2.41
CA ALA A 48 7.92 7.57 3.85
C ALA A 48 9.18 6.80 4.26
N ASN A 49 9.90 6.15 3.34
CA ASN A 49 10.96 5.20 3.68
C ASN A 49 10.44 4.08 4.61
N ALA A 50 9.25 3.55 4.30
CA ALA A 50 8.69 2.40 5.02
C ALA A 50 9.55 1.14 4.77
N GLY A 51 9.56 0.18 5.70
CA GLY A 51 10.19 -1.12 5.47
C GLY A 51 9.35 -2.00 4.53
N THR A 52 8.06 -2.11 4.84
CA THR A 52 7.10 -2.92 4.08
C THR A 52 5.79 -2.15 3.90
N LEU A 53 5.20 -2.27 2.73
CA LEU A 53 3.85 -1.78 2.43
C LEU A 53 2.89 -2.97 2.47
N MET A 54 1.89 -2.89 3.32
CA MET A 54 0.74 -3.77 3.28
C MET A 54 -0.45 -3.00 2.69
N ILE A 55 -1.02 -3.53 1.61
CA ILE A 55 -2.22 -2.94 0.99
C ILE A 55 -3.46 -3.76 1.32
N GLY A 56 -4.59 -3.08 1.52
CA GLY A 56 -5.88 -3.68 1.86
C GLY A 56 -7.05 -2.75 1.54
N HIS A 57 -8.23 -3.02 2.13
CA HIS A 57 -9.47 -2.31 1.82
C HIS A 57 -9.79 -2.34 0.31
N PHE A 58 -9.69 -3.53 -0.28
CA PHE A 58 -9.90 -3.71 -1.71
C PHE A 58 -11.39 -3.57 -2.06
N SER A 59 -11.67 -2.98 -3.23
CA SER A 59 -13.04 -3.01 -3.75
C SER A 59 -13.45 -4.44 -4.07
N ALA A 60 -14.67 -4.84 -3.70
CA ALA A 60 -15.24 -6.15 -4.02
C ALA A 60 -15.37 -6.46 -5.53
N ARG A 61 -14.96 -5.54 -6.41
CA ARG A 61 -14.86 -5.76 -7.86
C ARG A 61 -13.67 -6.63 -8.27
N TYR A 62 -12.67 -6.74 -7.39
CA TYR A 62 -11.47 -7.51 -7.66
C TYR A 62 -11.62 -8.88 -7.03
N ASP A 63 -11.81 -9.91 -7.85
CA ASP A 63 -11.85 -11.31 -7.39
C ASP A 63 -10.45 -11.82 -7.01
N ASP A 64 -9.41 -11.23 -7.61
CA ASP A 64 -8.00 -11.47 -7.31
C ASP A 64 -7.27 -10.14 -7.13
N VAL A 65 -6.53 -10.03 -6.03
CA VAL A 65 -5.76 -8.85 -5.64
C VAL A 65 -4.29 -8.93 -6.07
N THR A 66 -3.87 -10.04 -6.68
CA THR A 66 -2.49 -10.24 -7.13
C THR A 66 -2.06 -9.13 -8.10
N SER A 67 -2.93 -8.76 -9.04
CA SER A 67 -2.66 -7.65 -9.98
C SER A 67 -2.46 -6.31 -9.28
N LEU A 68 -3.20 -6.04 -8.20
CA LEU A 68 -3.06 -4.83 -7.39
C LEU A 68 -1.71 -4.78 -6.66
N VAL A 69 -1.28 -5.93 -6.13
CA VAL A 69 0.02 -6.08 -5.46
C VAL A 69 1.15 -5.89 -6.46
N GLU A 70 1.09 -6.55 -7.62
CA GLU A 70 2.10 -6.40 -8.67
C GLU A 70 2.19 -4.96 -9.18
N GLU A 71 1.06 -4.28 -9.35
CA GLU A 71 1.05 -2.87 -9.72
C GLU A 71 1.74 -2.00 -8.66
N ALA A 72 1.44 -2.20 -7.37
CA ALA A 72 2.11 -1.48 -6.29
C ALA A 72 3.63 -1.79 -6.24
N ARG A 73 4.03 -3.03 -6.51
CA ARG A 73 5.44 -3.47 -6.57
C ARG A 73 6.26 -2.76 -7.64
N THR A 74 5.63 -2.24 -8.70
CA THR A 74 6.32 -1.42 -9.71
C THR A 74 6.94 -0.14 -9.13
N ILE A 75 6.42 0.36 -8.01
CA ILE A 75 6.93 1.55 -7.31
C ILE A 75 7.61 1.17 -5.99
N PHE A 76 7.07 0.20 -5.26
CA PHE A 76 7.58 -0.22 -3.97
C PHE A 76 7.63 -1.76 -3.88
N PRO A 77 8.78 -2.39 -4.21
CA PRO A 77 8.88 -3.85 -4.33
C PRO A 77 8.52 -4.63 -3.05
N SER A 78 8.75 -4.04 -1.87
CA SER A 78 8.39 -4.62 -0.57
C SER A 78 6.89 -4.44 -0.27
N THR A 79 6.03 -4.90 -1.17
CA THR A 79 4.57 -4.82 -1.02
C THR A 79 3.94 -6.20 -0.85
N ILE A 80 3.01 -6.31 0.09
CA ILE A 80 2.21 -7.50 0.38
C ILE A 80 0.71 -7.16 0.49
N PRO A 81 -0.20 -8.09 0.20
CA PRO A 81 -1.62 -7.91 0.49
C PRO A 81 -1.93 -8.22 1.96
N ALA A 82 -2.88 -7.48 2.53
CA ALA A 82 -3.59 -7.91 3.73
C ALA A 82 -4.60 -9.01 3.35
N ILE A 83 -4.56 -10.12 4.08
CA ILE A 83 -5.42 -11.29 3.88
C ILE A 83 -6.24 -11.51 5.15
N ASP A 84 -7.55 -11.65 4.98
CA ASP A 84 -8.47 -11.84 6.09
C ASP A 84 -8.13 -13.11 6.89
N GLY A 85 -8.20 -13.00 8.22
CA GLY A 85 -7.87 -14.09 9.15
C GLY A 85 -6.37 -14.31 9.38
N ASN A 86 -5.48 -13.64 8.63
CA ASN A 86 -4.05 -13.78 8.84
C ASN A 86 -3.55 -12.89 9.99
N THR A 87 -2.54 -13.38 10.71
CA THR A 87 -1.77 -12.63 11.70
C THR A 87 -0.36 -12.41 11.18
N TYR A 88 0.20 -11.23 11.40
CA TYR A 88 1.49 -10.84 10.86
C TYR A 88 2.45 -10.42 11.96
N ASN A 89 3.67 -10.98 11.94
CA ASN A 89 4.76 -10.51 12.79
C ASN A 89 5.50 -9.37 12.08
N ILE A 90 5.45 -8.17 12.65
CA ILE A 90 6.05 -6.97 12.05
C ILE A 90 7.56 -7.13 11.85
N LYS A 91 8.26 -7.76 12.79
CA LYS A 91 9.73 -7.91 12.72
C LYS A 91 10.18 -8.82 11.58
N GLU A 92 9.38 -9.83 11.26
CA GLU A 92 9.65 -10.75 10.14
C GLU A 92 9.38 -10.06 8.81
N LEU A 93 8.37 -9.20 8.75
CA LEU A 93 8.03 -8.44 7.55
C LEU A 93 9.01 -7.30 7.26
N SER A 94 9.61 -6.69 8.27
CA SER A 94 10.49 -5.52 8.14
C SER A 94 11.98 -5.88 7.96
N ALA A 95 12.32 -7.16 7.83
CA ALA A 95 13.70 -7.67 7.81
C ALA A 95 14.57 -7.14 6.64
N GLY A 96 13.98 -6.44 5.66
CA GLY A 96 14.71 -5.81 4.55
C GLY A 96 15.25 -4.41 4.83
N LYS A 97 14.95 -3.80 5.99
CA LYS A 97 15.53 -2.51 6.39
C LYS A 97 16.96 -2.75 6.88
N GLN A 98 17.96 -2.52 6.03
CA GLN A 98 19.34 -2.40 6.54
C GLN A 98 19.40 -1.21 7.52
N PRO A 99 20.12 -1.35 8.65
CA PRO A 99 20.24 -0.32 9.66
C PRO A 99 20.89 0.96 9.14
#